data_AF-A0AAV5TSF2-F1
#
_entry.id   AF-A0AAV5TSF2-F1
#
_cell.length_a   1.000
_cell.length_b   1.000
_cell.length_c   1.000
_cell.angle_alpha   90.00
_cell.angle_beta   90.00
_cell.angle_gamma   90.00
#
_symmetry.space_group_name_H-M   'P 1'
#
loop_
_entity.id
_entity.type
_entity.pdbx_description
1 polymer ?
#
loop_
_entity_poly.entity_id
_entity_poly.type
_entity_poly.pdbx_seq_one_letter_code
_entity_poly.pdbx_strand_id
1 'polypeptide(L)'
;QLTGSEVLHREIFNLIKEFDGIEYLDIGIKGNDNEMLREMMVDSYFLDLTESCKFLYLDVSESVCEKITPEALHKLYKNMADGSTKFRNLAMKVFDKDQCISFLELIGIIFKDDQFYSNKDIEVYELKYTNGSLFSYSLFDGYLEIMIDGDLFDFGDGVFVILLHETRDSLEKAKKRKGFARIEISPE
;
A
#
# COMPACT_ATOMS: atom_id res chain seq x y z
N GLN A 1 27.19 14.18 11.86
CA GLN A 1 27.48 13.38 13.08
C GLN A 1 26.13 13.04 13.65
N LEU A 2 25.76 11.76 13.70
CA LEU A 2 24.49 11.34 14.26
C LEU A 2 24.50 11.57 15.78
N THR A 3 23.39 12.03 16.34
CA THR A 3 23.24 12.21 17.78
C THR A 3 22.98 10.86 18.46
N GLY A 4 23.24 10.75 19.77
CA GLY A 4 23.14 9.47 20.49
C GLY A 4 21.77 8.76 20.39
N SER A 5 20.67 9.51 20.17
CA SER A 5 19.33 8.97 19.97
C SER A 5 19.11 8.38 18.56
N GLU A 6 19.73 8.95 17.53
CA GLU A 6 19.57 8.47 16.14
C GLU A 6 20.26 7.12 15.93
N VAL A 7 21.42 6.93 16.57
CA VAL A 7 22.15 5.64 16.53
C VAL A 7 21.29 4.53 17.13
N LEU A 8 20.69 4.78 18.29
CA LEU A 8 19.80 3.83 18.95
C LEU A 8 18.57 3.52 18.09
N HIS A 9 17.94 4.53 17.48
CA HIS A 9 16.79 4.31 16.60
C HIS A 9 17.17 3.44 15.39
N ARG A 10 18.30 3.74 14.72
CA ARG A 10 18.79 2.94 13.59
C ARG A 10 19.09 1.50 13.99
N GLU A 11 19.69 1.28 15.16
CA GLU A 11 19.90 -0.07 15.71
C GLU A 11 18.57 -0.81 15.94
N ILE A 12 17.58 -0.15 16.56
CA ILE A 12 16.25 -0.74 16.76
C ILE A 12 15.61 -1.12 15.42
N PHE A 13 15.60 -0.23 14.43
CA PHE A 13 15.03 -0.52 13.11
C PHE A 13 15.76 -1.68 12.41
N ASN A 14 17.08 -1.78 12.53
CA ASN A 14 17.81 -2.92 12.01
C ASN A 14 17.48 -4.24 12.71
N LEU A 15 17.14 -4.21 14.00
CA LEU A 15 16.72 -5.41 14.73
C LEU A 15 15.31 -5.87 14.33
N ILE A 16 14.41 -4.95 13.95
CA ILE A 16 13.02 -5.30 13.59
C ILE A 16 12.97 -6.38 12.50
N LYS A 17 13.83 -6.28 11.48
CA LYS A 17 13.88 -7.25 10.38
C LYS A 17 14.50 -8.60 10.75
N GLU A 18 15.07 -8.73 11.94
CA GLU A 18 15.60 -10.01 12.45
C GLU A 18 14.52 -10.83 13.17
N PHE A 19 13.39 -10.23 13.50
CA PHE A 19 12.27 -10.94 14.10
C PHE A 19 11.49 -11.70 13.02
N ASP A 20 11.32 -13.01 13.23
CA ASP A 20 10.43 -13.82 12.41
C ASP A 20 9.05 -13.97 13.06
N GLY A 21 8.01 -13.69 12.28
CA GLY A 21 6.64 -14.03 12.66
C GLY A 21 5.95 -12.93 13.47
N ILE A 22 6.34 -11.67 13.27
CA ILE A 22 5.60 -10.54 13.82
C ILE A 22 4.19 -10.60 13.23
N GLU A 23 3.17 -10.63 14.09
CA GLU A 23 1.79 -10.56 13.60
C GLU A 23 1.55 -9.16 13.02
N TYR A 24 1.65 -8.13 13.85
CA TYR A 24 1.38 -6.74 13.48
C TYR A 24 2.58 -5.85 13.79
N LEU A 25 3.05 -5.11 12.78
CA LEU A 25 4.12 -4.13 12.88
C LEU A 25 3.58 -2.74 12.50
N ASP A 26 3.72 -1.80 13.42
CA ASP A 26 3.32 -0.41 13.25
C ASP A 26 4.55 0.48 13.39
N ILE A 27 4.87 1.20 12.32
CA ILE A 27 5.99 2.13 12.28
C ILE A 27 5.41 3.52 12.07
N GLY A 28 5.53 4.34 13.11
CA GLY A 28 5.24 5.76 13.03
C GLY A 28 6.29 6.57 13.79
N ILE A 29 6.61 7.76 13.27
CA ILE A 29 7.45 8.74 13.97
C ILE A 29 6.67 10.03 14.15
N LYS A 30 6.62 10.49 15.40
CA LYS A 30 6.05 11.79 15.75
C LYS A 30 7.15 12.83 15.69
N GLY A 31 7.07 13.74 14.74
CA GLY A 31 8.02 14.85 14.59
C GLY A 31 8.13 15.36 13.16
N ASN A 32 8.77 16.51 12.98
CA ASN A 32 8.96 17.12 11.66
C ASN A 32 10.20 16.59 10.92
N ASP A 33 11.08 15.85 11.61
CA ASP A 33 12.32 15.36 11.03
C ASP A 33 12.32 13.84 10.94
N ASN A 34 12.03 13.35 9.73
CA ASN A 34 11.99 11.93 9.39
C ASN A 34 13.18 11.54 8.50
N GLU A 35 14.26 12.34 8.44
CA GLU A 35 15.39 12.11 7.52
C GLU A 35 16.01 10.72 7.73
N MET A 36 16.25 10.32 8.98
CA MET A 36 16.77 8.99 9.30
C MET A 36 15.86 7.87 8.74
N LEU A 37 14.54 7.98 8.93
CA LEU A 37 13.61 6.98 8.41
C LEU A 37 13.58 6.98 6.89
N ARG A 38 13.63 8.15 6.27
CA ARG A 38 13.68 8.28 4.80
C ARG A 38 14.93 7.63 4.21
N GLU A 39 16.07 7.71 4.90
CA GLU A 39 17.29 7.00 4.49
C GLU A 39 17.18 5.47 4.65
N MET A 40 16.44 5.02 5.67
CA MET A 40 16.32 3.59 5.98
C MET A 40 15.22 2.89 5.17
N MET A 41 14.10 3.58 4.90
CA MET A 41 12.92 3.03 4.23
C MET A 41 13.10 2.98 2.71
N VAL A 42 14.14 2.29 2.28
CA VAL A 42 14.38 1.94 0.87
C VAL A 42 13.78 0.56 0.57
N ASP A 43 13.62 0.24 -0.72
CA ASP A 43 13.06 -1.03 -1.19
C ASP A 43 13.53 -2.28 -0.43
N SER A 44 14.84 -2.43 -0.22
CA SER A 44 15.38 -3.60 0.47
C SER A 44 14.88 -3.71 1.91
N TYR A 45 14.90 -2.61 2.65
CA TYR A 45 14.43 -2.59 4.03
C TYR A 45 12.92 -2.78 4.11
N PHE A 46 12.16 -2.12 3.23
CA PHE A 46 10.72 -2.32 3.10
C PHE A 46 10.37 -3.79 2.87
N LEU A 47 11.05 -4.45 1.92
CA LEU A 47 10.84 -5.87 1.63
C LEU A 47 11.23 -6.75 2.82
N ASP A 48 12.37 -6.49 3.48
CA ASP A 48 12.78 -7.19 4.71
C ASP A 48 11.68 -7.12 5.79
N LEU A 49 11.04 -5.96 5.96
CA LEU A 49 9.92 -5.79 6.89
C LEU A 49 8.72 -6.66 6.50
N THR A 50 8.37 -6.72 5.22
CA THR A 50 7.25 -7.55 4.74
C THR A 50 7.51 -9.06 4.87
N GLU A 51 8.76 -9.49 4.87
CA GLU A 51 9.14 -10.88 5.16
C GLU A 51 9.06 -11.20 6.67
N SER A 52 9.28 -10.18 7.51
CA SER A 52 9.32 -10.31 8.97
C SER A 52 7.93 -10.35 9.61
N CYS A 53 6.96 -9.61 9.06
CA CYS A 53 5.62 -9.44 9.62
C CYS A 53 4.47 -9.98 8.75
N LYS A 54 3.24 -10.03 9.28
CA LYS A 54 2.02 -10.30 8.49
C LYS A 54 1.28 -9.02 8.11
N PHE A 55 1.25 -8.05 9.02
CA PHE A 55 0.58 -6.77 8.83
C PHE A 55 1.60 -5.65 9.07
N LEU A 56 1.74 -4.73 8.12
CA LEU A 56 2.58 -3.54 8.24
C LEU A 56 1.73 -2.29 8.09
N TYR A 57 1.77 -1.43 9.10
CA TYR A 57 1.24 -0.08 9.04
C TYR A 57 2.38 0.94 9.09
N LEU A 58 2.46 1.81 8.08
CA LEU A 58 3.43 2.89 7.98
C LEU A 58 2.73 4.25 8.16
N ASP A 59 2.65 4.73 9.41
CA ASP A 59 2.19 6.08 9.73
C ASP A 59 3.37 7.07 9.72
N VAL A 60 3.92 7.27 8.53
CA VAL A 60 5.07 8.14 8.26
C VAL A 60 4.72 9.20 7.22
N SER A 61 5.58 10.20 7.03
CA SER A 61 5.35 11.21 5.98
C SER A 61 5.49 10.62 4.58
N GLU A 62 4.78 11.19 3.61
CA GLU A 62 4.86 10.84 2.18
C GLU A 62 6.33 10.74 1.70
N SER A 63 7.17 11.67 2.12
CA SER A 63 8.60 11.73 1.79
C SER A 63 9.42 10.51 2.20
N VAL A 64 8.97 9.74 3.20
CA VAL A 64 9.57 8.46 3.59
C VAL A 64 9.11 7.36 2.65
N CYS A 65 7.83 7.37 2.27
CA CYS A 65 7.23 6.41 1.37
C CYS A 65 7.68 6.56 -0.10
N GLU A 66 8.08 7.75 -0.54
CA GLU A 66 8.66 8.02 -1.89
C GLU A 66 9.83 7.09 -2.26
N LYS A 67 10.52 6.53 -1.26
CA LYS A 67 11.67 5.63 -1.44
C LYS A 67 11.29 4.18 -1.67
N ILE A 68 10.01 3.84 -1.55
CA ILE A 68 9.44 2.55 -1.89
C ILE A 68 8.99 2.62 -3.35
N THR A 69 9.69 1.91 -4.21
CA THR A 69 9.45 1.97 -5.66
C THR A 69 8.22 1.17 -6.08
N PRO A 70 7.62 1.50 -7.24
CA PRO A 70 6.59 0.69 -7.87
C PRO A 70 7.00 -0.79 -8.02
N GLU A 71 8.27 -1.05 -8.33
CA GLU A 71 8.81 -2.40 -8.48
C GLU A 71 8.85 -3.17 -7.15
N ALA A 72 9.17 -2.51 -6.04
CA ALA A 72 9.13 -3.11 -4.72
C ALA A 72 7.69 -3.47 -4.31
N LEU A 73 6.73 -2.57 -4.56
CA LEU A 73 5.31 -2.85 -4.36
C LEU A 73 4.81 -3.98 -5.25
N HIS A 74 5.23 -4.01 -6.51
CA HIS A 74 4.90 -5.09 -7.44
C HIS A 74 5.49 -6.43 -6.99
N LYS A 75 6.72 -6.45 -6.47
CA LYS A 75 7.31 -7.66 -5.89
C LYS A 75 6.51 -8.15 -4.69
N LEU A 76 6.15 -7.26 -3.77
CA LEU A 76 5.28 -7.59 -2.64
C LEU A 76 3.93 -8.16 -3.11
N TYR A 77 3.28 -7.47 -4.04
CA TYR A 77 2.01 -7.87 -4.64
C TYR A 77 2.08 -9.29 -5.21
N LYS A 78 3.11 -9.58 -6.02
CA LYS A 78 3.31 -10.92 -6.59
C LYS A 78 3.49 -11.97 -5.51
N ASN A 79 4.32 -11.68 -4.51
CA ASN A 79 4.56 -12.61 -3.42
C ASN A 79 3.26 -12.93 -2.63
N MET A 80 2.39 -11.93 -2.45
CA MET A 80 1.08 -12.13 -1.84
C MET A 80 0.14 -12.93 -2.75
N ALA A 81 0.13 -12.64 -4.05
CA ALA A 81 -0.72 -13.29 -5.04
C ALA A 81 -0.39 -14.78 -5.23
N ASP A 82 0.90 -15.12 -5.26
CA ASP A 82 1.36 -16.50 -5.47
C ASP A 82 1.47 -17.32 -4.17
N GLY A 83 1.26 -16.68 -3.01
CA GLY A 83 1.30 -17.30 -1.70
C GLY A 83 2.72 -17.60 -1.20
N SER A 84 3.76 -17.04 -1.81
CA SER A 84 5.16 -17.19 -1.37
C SER A 84 5.49 -16.41 -0.09
N THR A 85 4.60 -15.53 0.36
CA THR A 85 4.73 -14.80 1.64
C THR A 85 3.60 -15.07 2.62
N LYS A 86 3.92 -14.94 3.92
CA LYS A 86 2.93 -14.88 5.02
C LYS A 86 2.29 -13.50 5.17
N PHE A 87 2.80 -12.49 4.47
CA PHE A 87 2.31 -11.12 4.51
C PHE A 87 0.87 -11.01 3.98
N ARG A 88 0.05 -10.19 4.63
CA ARG A 88 -1.39 -10.09 4.37
C ARG A 88 -1.88 -8.66 4.18
N ASN A 89 -1.22 -7.68 4.77
CA ASN A 89 -1.71 -6.32 4.74
C ASN A 89 -0.57 -5.31 4.80
N LEU A 90 -0.53 -4.43 3.80
CA LEU A 90 0.21 -3.19 3.84
C LEU A 90 -0.79 -2.06 3.93
N ALA A 91 -0.62 -1.15 4.88
CA ALA A 91 -1.29 0.15 4.89
C ALA A 91 -0.24 1.25 5.11
N MET A 92 -0.22 2.24 4.23
CA MET A 92 0.75 3.34 4.25
C MET A 92 0.09 4.60 3.72
N LYS A 93 0.66 5.78 4.01
CA LYS A 93 0.21 6.99 3.32
C LYS A 93 0.47 6.85 1.82
N VAL A 94 -0.44 7.39 1.01
CA VAL A 94 -0.20 7.46 -0.43
C VAL A 94 1.08 8.26 -0.63
N PHE A 95 1.99 7.67 -1.39
CA PHE A 95 3.19 8.31 -1.87
C PHE A 95 2.84 9.09 -3.15
N ASP A 96 3.83 9.36 -3.98
CA ASP A 96 3.64 10.09 -5.23
C ASP A 96 2.64 9.42 -6.20
N LYS A 97 1.84 10.25 -6.88
CA LYS A 97 0.83 9.83 -7.87
C LYS A 97 1.43 8.97 -8.98
N ASP A 98 2.54 9.41 -9.55
CA ASP A 98 3.13 8.78 -10.73
C ASP A 98 3.68 7.41 -10.37
N GLN A 99 4.23 7.26 -9.16
CA GLN A 99 4.60 5.95 -8.64
C GLN A 99 3.37 5.04 -8.46
N CYS A 100 2.23 5.54 -7.99
CA CYS A 100 1.02 4.72 -7.81
C CYS A 100 0.49 4.24 -9.17
N ILE A 101 0.46 5.14 -10.17
CA ILE A 101 0.09 4.80 -11.55
C ILE A 101 1.08 3.76 -12.12
N SER A 102 2.39 3.99 -11.95
CA SER A 102 3.42 3.04 -12.40
C SER A 102 3.25 1.65 -11.78
N PHE A 103 2.87 1.57 -10.50
CA PHE A 103 2.57 0.30 -9.84
C PHE A 103 1.33 -0.37 -10.44
N LEU A 104 0.26 0.38 -10.68
CA LEU A 104 -0.95 -0.15 -11.33
C LEU A 104 -0.62 -0.70 -12.73
N GLU A 105 0.19 0.01 -13.50
CA GLU A 105 0.63 -0.43 -14.82
C GLU A 105 1.43 -1.75 -14.75
N LEU A 106 2.32 -1.89 -13.75
CA LEU A 106 3.09 -3.12 -13.52
C LEU A 106 2.20 -4.33 -13.24
N ILE A 107 1.03 -4.13 -12.60
CA ILE A 107 0.05 -5.19 -12.37
C ILE A 107 -0.99 -5.30 -13.50
N GLY A 108 -0.83 -4.56 -14.61
CA GLY A 108 -1.68 -4.65 -15.80
C GLY A 108 -2.99 -3.87 -15.68
N ILE A 109 -3.01 -2.80 -14.90
CA ILE A 109 -4.12 -1.85 -14.76
C ILE A 109 -3.64 -0.50 -15.27
N ILE A 110 -4.35 0.07 -16.24
CA ILE A 110 -4.05 1.39 -16.79
C ILE A 110 -5.09 2.37 -16.26
N PHE A 111 -4.62 3.50 -15.75
CA PHE A 111 -5.48 4.62 -15.37
C PHE A 111 -5.26 5.78 -16.35
N LYS A 112 -6.28 6.09 -17.15
CA LYS A 112 -6.22 7.09 -18.20
C LYS A 112 -7.56 7.80 -18.36
N ASP A 113 -7.55 9.12 -18.51
CA ASP A 113 -8.76 9.93 -18.72
C ASP A 113 -9.84 9.61 -17.67
N ASP A 114 -9.41 9.54 -16.40
CA ASP A 114 -10.21 9.23 -15.21
C ASP A 114 -10.90 7.86 -15.21
N GLN A 115 -10.40 6.94 -16.03
CA GLN A 115 -10.96 5.60 -16.19
C GLN A 115 -9.90 4.52 -16.01
N PHE A 116 -10.32 3.39 -15.47
CA PHE A 116 -9.50 2.18 -15.37
C PHE A 116 -9.71 1.29 -16.60
N TYR A 117 -8.61 0.75 -17.10
CA TYR A 117 -8.57 -0.23 -18.18
C TYR A 117 -7.75 -1.43 -17.71
N SER A 118 -8.16 -2.63 -18.08
CA SER A 118 -7.36 -3.83 -17.84
C SER A 118 -7.78 -4.95 -18.76
N ASN A 119 -6.81 -5.73 -19.20
CA ASN A 119 -7.03 -7.00 -19.89
C ASN A 119 -7.19 -8.19 -18.91
N LYS A 120 -7.10 -7.93 -17.60
CA LYS A 120 -7.37 -8.89 -16.54
C LYS A 120 -8.81 -8.75 -16.03
N ASP A 121 -9.30 -9.79 -15.36
CA ASP A 121 -10.58 -9.77 -14.66
C ASP A 121 -10.45 -9.03 -13.32
N ILE A 122 -10.35 -7.70 -13.42
CA ILE A 122 -10.29 -6.81 -12.27
C ILE A 122 -11.69 -6.28 -11.97
N GLU A 123 -12.07 -6.24 -10.70
CA GLU A 123 -13.28 -5.52 -10.27
C GLU A 123 -12.90 -4.21 -9.60
N VAL A 124 -13.38 -3.09 -10.10
CA VAL A 124 -13.19 -1.77 -9.49
C VAL A 124 -14.48 -1.32 -8.83
N TYR A 125 -14.35 -0.82 -7.61
CA TYR A 125 -15.42 -0.19 -6.86
C TYR A 125 -14.98 1.23 -6.48
N GLU A 126 -15.89 2.17 -6.59
CA GLU A 126 -15.69 3.55 -6.14
C GLU A 126 -16.58 3.82 -4.94
N LEU A 127 -15.98 4.39 -3.90
CA LEU A 127 -16.67 4.93 -2.74
C LEU A 127 -16.78 6.44 -2.89
N LYS A 128 -18.01 6.95 -2.92
CA LYS A 128 -18.30 8.39 -2.87
C LYS A 128 -18.62 8.79 -1.43
N TYR A 129 -17.75 9.56 -0.79
CA TYR A 129 -18.09 10.16 0.49
C TYR A 129 -19.14 11.26 0.29
N THR A 130 -20.10 11.35 1.21
CA THR A 130 -21.23 12.29 1.17
C THR A 130 -20.83 13.77 1.15
N ASN A 131 -19.54 14.06 1.39
CA ASN A 131 -19.01 15.41 1.52
C ASN A 131 -18.31 15.88 0.22
N GLY A 132 -18.31 15.06 -0.83
CA GLY A 132 -18.12 15.50 -2.22
C GLY A 132 -16.69 15.71 -2.73
N SER A 133 -15.64 15.47 -1.93
CA SER A 133 -14.27 15.82 -2.32
C SER A 133 -13.23 14.69 -2.21
N LEU A 134 -13.62 13.49 -1.80
CA LEU A 134 -12.71 12.35 -1.71
C LEU A 134 -13.39 11.15 -2.38
N PHE A 135 -12.69 10.55 -3.33
CA PHE A 135 -13.03 9.25 -3.88
C PHE A 135 -12.06 8.24 -3.29
N SER A 136 -12.58 7.08 -2.88
CA SER A 136 -11.70 5.94 -2.63
C SER A 136 -11.99 4.89 -3.69
N TYR A 137 -10.94 4.39 -4.33
CA TYR A 137 -11.04 3.26 -5.24
C TYR A 137 -10.66 1.99 -4.52
N SER A 138 -11.38 0.91 -4.78
CA SER A 138 -11.03 -0.44 -4.36
C SER A 138 -10.96 -1.33 -5.60
N LEU A 139 -9.77 -1.82 -5.91
CA LEU A 139 -9.49 -2.69 -7.05
C LEU A 139 -9.28 -4.11 -6.52
N PHE A 140 -10.04 -5.08 -7.05
CA PHE A 140 -9.94 -6.48 -6.68
C PHE A 140 -9.34 -7.30 -7.83
N ASP A 141 -8.22 -7.99 -7.57
CA ASP A 141 -7.61 -9.02 -8.43
C ASP A 141 -7.65 -10.35 -7.68
N GLY A 142 -8.65 -11.18 -7.97
CA GLY A 142 -8.91 -12.40 -7.21
C GLY A 142 -9.20 -12.11 -5.73
N TYR A 143 -8.30 -12.54 -4.85
CA TYR A 143 -8.37 -12.32 -3.38
C TYR A 143 -7.59 -11.10 -2.91
N LEU A 144 -6.84 -10.45 -3.79
CA LEU A 144 -6.15 -9.21 -3.47
C LEU A 144 -7.08 -8.01 -3.65
N GLU A 145 -6.95 -7.07 -2.74
CA GLU A 145 -7.62 -5.78 -2.78
C GLU A 145 -6.58 -4.68 -2.66
N ILE A 146 -6.62 -3.74 -3.59
CA ILE A 146 -5.85 -2.50 -3.53
C ILE A 146 -6.84 -1.38 -3.24
N MET A 147 -6.63 -0.67 -2.13
CA MET A 147 -7.42 0.52 -1.79
C MET A 147 -6.55 1.76 -1.93
N ILE A 148 -7.10 2.76 -2.60
CA ILE A 148 -6.49 4.07 -2.76
C ILE A 148 -7.51 5.06 -2.21
N ASP A 149 -7.26 5.58 -1.02
CA ASP A 149 -8.05 6.63 -0.39
C ASP A 149 -7.36 7.97 -0.63
N GLY A 150 -8.08 8.95 -1.18
CA GLY A 150 -7.50 10.22 -1.61
C GLY A 150 -7.92 10.54 -3.04
N ASP A 151 -7.99 11.83 -3.35
CA ASP A 151 -8.17 12.22 -4.74
C ASP A 151 -6.92 11.77 -5.52
N LEU A 152 -7.08 10.98 -6.60
CA LEU A 152 -5.98 10.66 -7.52
C LEU A 152 -5.32 11.93 -8.11
N PHE A 153 -5.90 13.10 -7.85
CA PHE A 153 -5.44 14.42 -8.26
C PHE A 153 -4.92 15.30 -7.10
N ASP A 154 -5.14 14.93 -5.83
CA ASP A 154 -4.68 15.68 -4.64
C ASP A 154 -4.52 14.77 -3.41
N PHE A 155 -3.29 14.28 -3.17
CA PHE A 155 -2.98 13.18 -2.25
C PHE A 155 -2.54 13.58 -0.84
N GLY A 156 -2.70 14.85 -0.44
CA GLY A 156 -2.08 15.38 0.79
C GLY A 156 -2.29 14.58 2.09
N ASP A 157 -3.36 13.76 2.18
CA ASP A 157 -3.65 12.89 3.32
C ASP A 157 -4.16 11.48 2.92
N GLY A 158 -3.83 11.01 1.71
CA GLY A 158 -4.33 9.73 1.21
C GLY A 158 -3.76 8.49 1.90
N VAL A 159 -4.47 7.36 1.84
CA VAL A 159 -3.98 6.04 2.32
C VAL A 159 -3.98 5.03 1.18
N PHE A 160 -2.83 4.37 0.99
CA PHE A 160 -2.65 3.25 0.08
C PHE A 160 -2.64 1.94 0.87
N VAL A 161 -3.45 0.97 0.46
CA VAL A 161 -3.56 -0.33 1.12
C VAL A 161 -3.48 -1.45 0.11
N ILE A 162 -2.71 -2.50 0.41
CA ILE A 162 -2.78 -3.80 -0.27
C ILE A 162 -3.19 -4.83 0.77
N LEU A 163 -4.31 -5.51 0.55
CA LEU A 163 -4.88 -6.50 1.45
C LEU A 163 -5.09 -7.84 0.72
N LEU A 164 -4.66 -8.93 1.32
CA LEU A 164 -5.01 -10.29 0.90
C LEU A 164 -6.15 -10.83 1.74
N HIS A 165 -7.30 -11.08 1.11
CA HIS A 165 -8.44 -11.75 1.73
C HIS A 165 -8.16 -13.25 1.85
N GLU A 166 -8.03 -13.75 3.08
CA GLU A 166 -7.73 -15.18 3.29
C GLU A 166 -8.91 -16.11 2.98
N THR A 167 -10.13 -15.56 2.91
CA THR A 167 -11.35 -16.34 2.72
C THR A 167 -12.27 -15.71 1.68
N ARG A 168 -13.09 -16.55 1.05
CA ARG A 168 -14.13 -16.05 0.13
C ARG A 168 -15.11 -15.13 0.86
N ASP A 169 -15.45 -15.46 2.10
CA ASP A 169 -16.38 -14.68 2.90
C ASP A 169 -15.83 -13.27 3.22
N SER A 170 -14.53 -13.16 3.52
CA SER A 170 -13.91 -11.84 3.76
C SER A 170 -13.88 -10.99 2.49
N LEU A 171 -13.57 -11.60 1.33
CA LEU A 171 -13.62 -10.95 0.03
C LEU A 171 -15.02 -10.46 -0.32
N GLU A 172 -16.02 -11.32 -0.20
CA GLU A 172 -17.42 -10.98 -0.49
C GLU A 172 -17.97 -9.90 0.44
N LYS A 173 -17.53 -9.90 1.71
CA LYS A 173 -17.87 -8.84 2.66
C LYS A 173 -17.22 -7.51 2.27
N ALA A 174 -15.98 -7.53 1.79
CA ALA A 174 -15.28 -6.34 1.31
C ALA A 174 -15.96 -5.72 0.07
N LYS A 175 -16.35 -6.54 -0.91
CA LYS A 175 -17.08 -6.08 -2.11
C LYS A 175 -18.47 -5.50 -1.80
N LYS A 176 -19.07 -5.87 -0.67
CA LYS A 176 -20.39 -5.40 -0.21
C LYS A 176 -20.31 -4.22 0.77
N ARG A 177 -19.16 -3.56 0.91
CA ARG A 177 -19.04 -2.36 1.73
C ARG A 177 -20.05 -1.31 1.28
N LYS A 178 -20.76 -0.72 2.24
CA LYS A 178 -21.81 0.26 1.97
C LYS A 178 -21.21 1.48 1.26
N GLY A 179 -21.87 1.94 0.20
CA GLY A 179 -21.43 3.11 -0.57
C GLY A 179 -20.53 2.77 -1.76
N PHE A 180 -20.09 1.52 -1.89
CA PHE A 180 -19.35 1.07 -3.07
C PHE A 180 -20.29 0.94 -4.27
N ALA A 181 -19.94 1.59 -5.36
CA ALA A 181 -20.52 1.36 -6.67
C ALA A 181 -19.49 0.65 -7.55
N ARG A 182 -19.86 -0.49 -8.14
CA ARG A 182 -19.01 -1.17 -9.12
C ARG A 182 -18.90 -0.31 -10.37
N ILE A 183 -17.67 -0.10 -10.85
CA ILE A 183 -17.38 0.58 -12.10
C ILE A 183 -17.14 -0.48 -13.20
N GLU A 184 -17.63 -0.21 -14.41
CA GLU A 184 -17.27 -0.99 -15.59
C GLU A 184 -15.85 -0.62 -16.03
N ILE A 185 -14.98 -1.63 -16.11
CA ILE A 185 -13.62 -1.48 -16.64
C ILE A 185 -13.67 -1.89 -18.11
N SER A 186 -13.07 -1.08 -18.97
CA SER A 186 -12.95 -1.42 -20.39
C SER A 186 -11.71 -2.29 -20.63
N PRO A 187 -11.79 -3.29 -21.53
CA PRO A 187 -10.58 -3.94 -22.04
C PRO A 187 -9.72 -2.90 -22.75
N GLU A 188 -8.39 -3.06 -22.66
CA GLU A 188 -7.43 -2.21 -23.39
C GLU A 188 -7.31 -2.65 -24.86
#